data_AF-A0A1I5Z3R8-F1
#
_entry.id   AF-A0A1I5Z3R8-F1
#
_cell.length_a   1.000
_cell.length_b   1.000
_cell.length_c   1.000
_cell.angle_alpha   90.00
_cell.angle_beta   90.00
_cell.angle_gamma   90.00
#
_symmetry.space_group_name_H-M   'P 1'
#
loop_
_entity.id
_entity.type
_entity.pdbx_description
1 polymer ?
#
loop_
_entity_poly.entity_id
_entity_poly.type
_entity_poly.pdbx_seq_one_letter_code
_entity_poly.pdbx_strand_id
1 'polypeptide(L)'
;MNFIPRLIGLGLLSLLVFLVISCDTARRTTNEFGSPNPIEGEVIAKPESRQIVRFTDSTAEYTTSRSELATAFIREFGDGTVVDKIQVRKAPARTGEPVKYYLIGMGLRSGSFRAMALPLVSGGDNTYYLRPSAESYIITSAGCTSCFFNFENSRIVSTSCSENSPGSHCDLKVVPANTLFTKR
;
A
#
# COMPACT_ATOMS: atom_id res chain seq x y z
N MET A 1 -43.44 -32.29 -77.17
CA MET A 1 -42.39 -31.62 -77.96
C MET A 1 -41.34 -31.09 -77.01
N ASN A 2 -40.09 -31.49 -77.23
CA ASN A 2 -38.82 -30.89 -76.78
C ASN A 2 -38.51 -30.95 -75.27
N PHE A 3 -37.29 -31.11 -74.77
CA PHE A 3 -35.98 -31.63 -75.22
C PHE A 3 -35.17 -31.84 -73.91
N ILE A 4 -34.15 -32.70 -73.96
CA ILE A 4 -33.28 -33.25 -72.89
C ILE A 4 -32.33 -32.17 -72.23
N PRO A 5 -31.30 -32.52 -71.41
CA PRO A 5 -31.15 -32.58 -69.94
C PRO A 5 -30.17 -31.53 -69.33
N ARG A 6 -29.92 -31.60 -68.00
CA ARG A 6 -28.65 -31.32 -67.26
C ARG A 6 -28.98 -31.41 -65.76
N LEU A 7 -28.83 -32.53 -65.06
CA LEU A 7 -27.60 -33.13 -64.52
C LEU A 7 -26.52 -32.11 -64.14
N ILE A 8 -26.09 -32.22 -62.87
CA ILE A 8 -24.92 -31.62 -62.22
C ILE A 8 -25.23 -30.29 -61.51
N GLY A 9 -25.32 -30.37 -60.18
CA GLY A 9 -25.14 -29.21 -59.30
C GLY A 9 -26.28 -29.03 -58.32
N LEU A 10 -26.23 -29.75 -57.20
CA LEU A 10 -26.73 -29.34 -55.86
C LEU A 10 -26.86 -30.52 -54.87
N GLY A 11 -26.40 -31.72 -55.22
CA GLY A 11 -26.16 -32.82 -54.27
C GLY A 11 -24.92 -32.63 -53.37
N LEU A 12 -24.55 -31.38 -53.05
CA LEU A 12 -23.31 -31.02 -52.35
C LEU A 12 -23.54 -30.21 -51.07
N LEU A 13 -24.80 -30.07 -50.62
CA LEU A 13 -25.17 -29.36 -49.39
C LEU A 13 -25.67 -30.28 -48.26
N SER A 14 -25.52 -31.61 -48.41
CA SER A 14 -25.91 -32.60 -47.39
C SER A 14 -24.72 -33.23 -46.65
N LEU A 15 -23.49 -32.73 -46.88
CA LEU A 15 -22.25 -33.27 -46.29
C LEU A 15 -21.56 -32.25 -45.36
N LEU A 16 -22.33 -31.50 -44.59
CA LEU A 16 -21.84 -30.48 -43.63
C LEU A 16 -22.34 -30.75 -42.20
N VAL A 17 -22.52 -32.03 -41.84
CA VAL A 17 -23.03 -32.47 -40.52
C VAL A 17 -22.09 -33.46 -39.79
N PHE A 18 -20.91 -33.79 -40.31
CA PHE A 18 -20.09 -34.87 -39.70
C PHE A 18 -18.60 -34.59 -39.51
N LEU A 19 -18.21 -33.35 -39.21
CA LEU A 19 -16.82 -33.05 -38.76
C LEU A 19 -16.82 -32.29 -37.43
N VAL A 20 -17.47 -32.89 -36.44
CA VAL A 20 -17.10 -32.75 -35.02
C VAL A 20 -16.11 -33.87 -34.70
N ILE A 21 -14.81 -33.58 -34.81
CA ILE A 21 -13.78 -34.32 -34.08
C ILE A 21 -12.83 -33.27 -33.49
N SER A 22 -12.94 -33.17 -32.17
CA SER A 22 -12.13 -32.36 -31.27
C SER A 22 -10.64 -32.56 -31.54
N CYS A 23 -9.96 -31.49 -31.92
CA CYS A 23 -8.50 -31.42 -31.97
C CYS A 23 -8.05 -30.34 -30.99
N ASP A 24 -8.11 -30.66 -29.69
CA ASP A 24 -7.46 -29.88 -28.65
C ASP A 24 -6.34 -30.75 -28.08
N THR A 25 -5.18 -30.67 -28.73
CA THR A 25 -3.93 -31.28 -28.26
C THR A 25 -2.89 -30.17 -28.21
N ALA A 26 -2.99 -29.33 -27.18
CA ALA A 26 -1.85 -28.57 -26.67
C ALA A 26 -1.36 -29.27 -25.39
N ARG A 27 -0.19 -29.92 -25.53
CA ARG A 27 0.60 -30.61 -24.51
C ARG A 27 0.38 -30.13 -23.07
N ARG A 28 -0.09 -31.01 -22.20
CA ARG A 28 0.26 -30.97 -20.78
C ARG A 28 1.73 -31.37 -20.63
N THR A 29 2.63 -30.39 -20.66
CA THR A 29 3.88 -30.53 -19.93
C THR A 29 3.57 -30.34 -18.46
N THR A 30 3.56 -31.43 -17.71
CA THR A 30 3.66 -31.42 -16.25
C THR A 30 5.01 -30.82 -15.88
N ASN A 31 5.05 -29.50 -15.69
CA ASN A 31 6.06 -28.89 -14.84
C ASN A 31 5.38 -28.62 -13.50
N GLU A 32 5.72 -29.44 -12.52
CA GLU A 32 5.43 -29.23 -11.09
C GLU A 32 6.28 -28.07 -10.54
N PHE A 33 6.10 -26.89 -11.12
CA PHE A 33 6.43 -25.63 -10.47
C PHE A 33 5.22 -24.75 -10.70
N GLY A 34 4.35 -24.71 -9.69
CA GLY A 34 3.20 -23.82 -9.67
C GLY A 34 3.68 -22.39 -9.93
N SER A 35 3.46 -21.93 -11.16
CA SER A 35 3.42 -20.51 -11.45
C SER A 35 2.27 -19.95 -10.60
N PRO A 36 2.52 -19.03 -9.66
CA PRO A 36 1.43 -18.41 -8.94
C PRO A 36 0.62 -17.65 -9.97
N ASN A 37 -0.64 -18.02 -10.15
CA ASN A 37 -1.63 -17.07 -10.63
C ASN A 37 -1.65 -15.96 -9.58
N PRO A 38 -1.26 -14.71 -9.89
CA PRO A 38 -1.30 -13.65 -8.90
C PRO A 38 -2.77 -13.42 -8.55
N ILE A 39 -3.12 -13.81 -7.33
CA ILE A 39 -4.40 -13.43 -6.74
C ILE A 39 -4.34 -11.91 -6.61
N GLU A 40 -5.33 -11.23 -7.18
CA GLU A 40 -5.51 -9.78 -7.01
C GLU A 40 -5.59 -9.49 -5.51
N GLY A 41 -4.50 -8.97 -4.93
CA GLY A 41 -4.28 -8.92 -3.48
C GLY A 41 -2.85 -9.27 -3.04
N GLU A 42 -2.04 -9.82 -3.94
CA GLU A 42 -0.65 -10.18 -3.64
C GLU A 42 0.30 -8.97 -3.66
N VAL A 43 0.10 -8.05 -2.71
CA VAL A 43 1.22 -7.28 -2.18
C VAL A 43 1.94 -8.23 -1.22
N ILE A 44 2.79 -9.11 -1.76
CA ILE A 44 3.76 -9.84 -0.94
C ILE A 44 4.56 -8.79 -0.19
N ALA A 45 4.31 -8.67 1.11
CA ALA A 45 5.17 -7.96 2.01
C ALA A 45 6.58 -8.49 1.72
N LYS A 46 7.45 -7.66 1.11
CA LYS A 46 8.86 -8.06 0.88
C LYS A 46 9.40 -8.65 2.18
N PRO A 47 10.30 -9.64 2.16
CA PRO A 47 10.77 -10.32 3.38
C PRO A 47 11.21 -9.38 4.52
N GLU A 48 11.63 -8.17 4.18
CA GLU A 48 12.07 -7.12 5.10
C GLU A 48 10.94 -6.23 5.65
N SER A 49 9.69 -6.44 5.24
CA SER A 49 8.54 -5.65 5.67
C SER A 49 8.00 -6.19 6.98
N ARG A 50 7.63 -5.30 7.89
CA ARG A 50 7.11 -5.69 9.21
C ARG A 50 5.63 -5.35 9.33
N GLN A 51 4.82 -6.32 9.76
CA GLN A 51 3.42 -6.07 10.05
C GLN A 51 3.29 -5.13 11.25
N ILE A 52 2.52 -4.06 11.09
CA ILE A 52 2.32 -3.04 12.11
C ILE A 52 0.98 -3.25 12.80
N VAL A 53 -0.06 -3.41 12.00
CA VAL A 53 -1.44 -3.43 12.49
C VAL A 53 -2.29 -4.36 11.63
N ARG A 54 -3.27 -4.99 12.25
CA ARG A 54 -4.43 -5.60 11.60
C ARG A 54 -5.67 -4.84 12.04
N PHE A 55 -6.50 -4.42 11.09
CA PHE A 55 -7.80 -3.87 11.42
C PHE A 55 -8.83 -4.99 11.49
N THR A 56 -9.61 -4.98 12.58
CA THR A 56 -10.85 -5.74 12.70
C THR A 56 -12.02 -4.79 12.45
N ASP A 57 -13.25 -5.31 12.44
CA ASP A 57 -14.46 -4.50 12.21
C ASP A 57 -14.62 -3.34 13.21
N SER A 58 -14.00 -3.44 14.39
CA SER A 58 -14.16 -2.47 15.47
C SER A 58 -12.86 -1.85 15.99
N THR A 59 -11.68 -2.46 15.73
CA THR A 59 -10.43 -2.03 16.38
C THR A 59 -9.19 -2.19 15.50
N ALA A 60 -8.14 -1.44 15.87
CA ALA A 60 -6.80 -1.57 15.31
C ALA A 60 -5.93 -2.41 16.26
N GLU A 61 -5.63 -3.64 15.87
CA GLU A 61 -4.79 -4.57 16.62
C GLU A 61 -3.33 -4.41 16.20
N TYR A 62 -2.48 -3.90 17.10
CA TYR A 62 -1.07 -3.67 16.81
C TYR A 62 -0.30 -4.97 16.97
N THR A 63 0.37 -5.43 15.91
CA THR A 63 1.24 -6.62 15.96
C THR A 63 2.52 -6.34 16.75
N THR A 64 3.02 -5.10 16.66
CA THR A 64 4.15 -4.61 17.45
C THR A 64 3.64 -3.66 18.52
N SER A 65 4.02 -3.86 19.78
CA SER A 65 3.53 -3.03 20.88
C SER A 65 3.84 -1.54 20.65
N ARG A 66 2.96 -0.65 21.12
CA ARG A 66 3.16 0.79 20.95
C ARG A 66 4.42 1.29 21.66
N SER A 67 4.80 0.68 22.79
CA SER A 67 6.05 1.00 23.49
C SER A 67 7.28 0.63 22.66
N GLU A 68 7.31 -0.55 22.05
CA GLU A 68 8.40 -0.95 21.14
C GLU A 68 8.47 -0.03 19.92
N LEU A 69 7.32 0.34 19.35
CA LEU A 69 7.26 1.32 18.25
C LEU A 69 7.79 2.70 18.68
N ALA A 70 7.44 3.17 19.89
CA ALA A 70 7.96 4.42 20.43
C ALA A 70 9.48 4.39 20.55
N THR A 71 10.05 3.33 21.12
CA THR A 71 11.51 3.14 21.17
C THR A 71 12.14 3.11 19.78
N ALA A 72 11.50 2.46 18.81
CA ALA A 72 11.98 2.42 17.44
C ALA A 72 11.99 3.82 16.79
N PHE A 73 10.94 4.62 16.98
CA PHE A 73 10.89 6.00 16.49
C PHE A 73 11.94 6.89 17.16
N ILE A 74 12.16 6.78 18.48
CA ILE A 74 13.20 7.52 19.19
C ILE A 74 14.58 7.25 18.56
N ARG A 75 14.88 5.98 18.25
CA ARG A 75 16.12 5.60 17.56
C ARG A 75 16.19 6.15 16.13
N GLU A 76 15.07 6.14 15.41
CA GLU A 76 14.99 6.66 14.05
C GLU A 76 15.23 8.17 13.99
N PHE A 77 14.67 8.93 14.93
CA PHE A 77 14.98 10.35 15.07
C PHE A 77 16.46 10.59 15.40
N GLY A 78 17.02 9.84 16.36
CA GLY A 78 18.45 9.84 16.66
C GLY A 78 19.02 11.19 17.15
N ASP A 79 18.15 12.16 17.49
CA ASP A 79 18.51 13.56 17.74
C ASP A 79 18.08 14.04 19.14
N GLY A 80 17.69 13.10 20.02
CA GLY A 80 17.16 13.36 21.35
C GLY A 80 15.64 13.56 21.40
N THR A 81 14.91 13.39 20.29
CA THR A 81 13.44 13.38 20.30
C THR A 81 12.89 12.25 21.17
N VAL A 82 12.01 12.57 22.12
CA VAL A 82 11.27 11.60 22.94
C VAL A 82 9.87 11.43 22.35
N VAL A 83 9.53 10.20 21.97
CA VAL A 83 8.24 9.85 21.37
C VAL A 83 7.36 9.21 22.43
N ASP A 84 6.19 9.78 22.66
CA ASP A 84 5.24 9.36 23.69
C ASP A 84 3.90 8.89 23.10
N LYS A 85 3.63 9.21 21.83
CA LYS A 85 2.37 8.88 21.17
C LYS A 85 2.60 8.20 19.83
N ILE A 86 2.10 6.97 19.74
CA ILE A 86 2.07 6.16 18.52
C ILE A 86 0.62 5.99 18.06
N GLN A 87 0.38 6.25 16.77
CA GLN A 87 -0.92 6.01 16.15
C GLN A 87 -0.78 5.52 14.71
N VAL A 88 -1.72 4.69 14.27
CA VAL A 88 -1.97 4.43 12.86
C VAL A 88 -3.21 5.22 12.44
N ARG A 89 -3.11 6.00 11.37
CA ARG A 89 -4.20 6.85 10.88
C ARG A 89 -4.47 6.64 9.41
N LYS A 90 -5.76 6.59 9.06
CA LYS A 90 -6.23 6.62 7.66
C LYS A 90 -5.97 8.01 7.10
N ALA A 91 -5.33 8.09 5.93
CA ALA A 91 -5.18 9.33 5.21
C ALA A 91 -6.53 9.74 4.58
N PRO A 92 -6.82 11.04 4.47
CA PRO A 92 -7.93 11.53 3.66
C PRO A 92 -7.78 11.06 2.22
N ALA A 93 -8.83 10.45 1.67
CA ALA A 93 -8.87 9.91 0.31
C ALA A 93 -10.15 10.37 -0.39
N ARG A 94 -10.10 10.57 -1.71
CA ARG A 94 -11.33 10.80 -2.49
C ARG A 94 -12.10 9.49 -2.68
N THR A 95 -13.39 9.59 -2.99
CA THR A 95 -14.22 8.42 -3.32
C THR A 95 -13.59 7.63 -4.47
N GLY A 96 -13.38 6.33 -4.27
CA GLY A 96 -12.78 5.44 -5.26
C GLY A 96 -11.24 5.35 -5.23
N GLU A 97 -10.55 6.17 -4.42
CA GLU A 97 -9.10 6.04 -4.24
C GLU A 97 -8.73 4.91 -3.24
N PRO A 98 -7.61 4.20 -3.45
CA PRO A 98 -7.10 3.23 -2.49
C PRO A 98 -6.84 3.87 -1.12
N VAL A 99 -7.31 3.21 -0.07
CA VAL A 99 -7.08 3.68 1.30
C VAL A 99 -5.61 3.55 1.67
N LYS A 100 -4.98 4.66 2.07
CA LYS A 100 -3.63 4.67 2.65
C LYS A 100 -3.69 4.89 4.15
N TYR A 101 -2.83 4.17 4.87
CA TYR A 101 -2.62 4.37 6.31
C TYR A 101 -1.19 4.82 6.55
N TYR A 102 -0.99 5.61 7.60
CA TYR A 102 0.32 6.02 8.07
C TYR A 102 0.52 5.57 9.51
N LEU A 103 1.68 4.99 9.81
CA LEU A 103 2.19 4.85 11.16
C LEU A 103 2.86 6.16 11.55
N ILE A 104 2.42 6.75 12.65
CA ILE A 104 2.83 8.07 13.09
C ILE A 104 3.36 7.99 14.51
N GLY A 105 4.61 8.42 14.70
CA GLY A 105 5.18 8.72 16.01
C GLY A 105 5.21 10.21 16.24
N MET A 106 4.70 10.67 17.38
CA MET A 106 4.74 12.07 17.80
C MET A 106 5.45 12.19 19.15
N GLY A 107 6.12 13.31 19.34
CA GLY A 107 6.92 13.54 20.51
C GLY A 107 7.47 14.95 20.57
N LEU A 108 8.45 15.14 21.45
CA LEU A 108 9.09 16.42 21.68
C LEU A 108 10.61 16.30 21.58
N ARG A 109 11.25 17.36 21.09
CA ARG A 109 12.69 17.57 21.17
C ARG A 109 12.95 18.95 21.76
N SER A 110 13.56 18.99 22.95
CA SER A 110 13.79 20.25 23.68
C SER A 110 12.52 21.10 23.85
N GLY A 111 11.37 20.44 24.07
CA GLY A 111 10.06 21.09 24.21
C GLY A 111 9.36 21.45 22.90
N SER A 112 10.01 21.30 21.73
CA SER A 112 9.39 21.56 20.42
C SER A 112 8.75 20.29 19.83
N PHE A 113 7.62 20.46 19.16
CA PHE A 113 6.85 19.37 18.56
C PHE A 113 7.62 18.69 17.43
N ARG A 114 7.59 17.35 17.45
CA ARG A 114 8.18 16.47 16.45
C ARG A 114 7.17 15.41 16.07
N ALA A 115 7.11 15.11 14.78
CA ALA A 115 6.34 13.98 14.29
C ALA A 115 7.05 13.32 13.13
N MET A 116 6.86 12.01 12.99
CA MET A 116 7.29 11.25 11.84
C MET A 116 6.15 10.36 11.38
N ALA A 117 5.78 10.45 10.10
CA ALA A 117 4.79 9.61 9.47
C ALA A 117 5.45 8.70 8.44
N LEU A 118 5.06 7.44 8.46
CA LEU A 118 5.56 6.38 7.60
C LEU A 118 4.39 5.71 6.88
N PRO A 119 4.32 5.72 5.54
CA PRO A 119 3.22 5.11 4.82
C PRO A 119 3.25 3.58 4.97
N LEU A 120 2.09 3.02 5.26
CA LEU A 120 1.87 1.58 5.34
C LEU A 120 1.31 1.04 4.03
N VAL A 121 1.64 -0.20 3.72
CA VAL A 121 1.17 -0.91 2.55
C VAL A 121 0.19 -2.00 2.99
N SER A 122 -0.96 -2.09 2.30
CA SER A 122 -1.98 -3.12 2.55
C SER A 122 -1.45 -4.50 2.16
N GLY A 123 -1.73 -5.52 2.98
CA GLY A 123 -1.52 -6.94 2.64
C GLY A 123 -2.73 -7.62 2.01
N GLY A 124 -3.86 -6.92 1.84
CA GLY A 124 -5.09 -7.46 1.24
C GLY A 124 -6.10 -8.05 2.23
N ASP A 125 -5.70 -8.37 3.45
CA ASP A 125 -6.50 -9.02 4.51
C ASP A 125 -6.69 -8.10 5.74
N ASN A 126 -6.86 -6.80 5.50
CA ASN A 126 -6.88 -5.75 6.54
C ASN A 126 -5.59 -5.64 7.37
N THR A 127 -4.51 -6.33 6.98
CA THR A 127 -3.19 -6.13 7.57
C THR A 127 -2.41 -5.05 6.83
N TYR A 128 -1.58 -4.34 7.58
CA TYR A 128 -0.77 -3.25 7.07
C TYR A 128 0.68 -3.38 7.52
N TYR A 129 1.58 -3.23 6.56
CA TYR A 129 3.01 -3.46 6.70
C TYR A 129 3.79 -2.16 6.51
N LEU A 130 4.86 -1.99 7.28
CA LEU A 130 5.88 -0.99 7.01
C LEU A 130 6.98 -1.63 6.16
N ARG A 131 7.35 -0.99 5.05
CA ARG A 131 8.50 -1.35 4.22
C ARG A 131 9.73 -0.52 4.63
N PRO A 132 10.95 -1.07 4.64
CA PRO A 132 12.17 -0.29 4.88
C PRO A 132 12.38 0.83 3.85
N SER A 133 11.96 0.60 2.61
CA SER A 133 12.02 1.59 1.53
C SER A 133 10.89 2.63 1.57
N ALA A 134 10.08 2.66 2.63
CA ALA A 134 9.03 3.67 2.76
C ALA A 134 9.65 5.01 3.15
N GLU A 135 9.20 6.08 2.50
CA GLU A 135 9.64 7.45 2.79
C GLU A 135 9.25 7.85 4.22
N SER A 136 10.13 8.56 4.92
CA SER A 136 9.88 9.17 6.23
C SER A 136 9.52 10.63 6.07
N TYR A 137 8.31 10.99 6.51
CA TYR A 137 7.82 12.37 6.53
C TYR A 137 7.99 12.94 7.93
N ILE A 138 8.94 13.84 8.11
CA ILE A 138 9.35 14.35 9.42
C ILE A 138 8.91 15.79 9.56
N ILE A 139 8.20 16.11 10.64
CA ILE A 139 7.87 17.47 11.03
C ILE A 139 8.84 17.97 12.10
N THR A 140 9.31 19.19 11.94
CA THR A 140 9.96 19.98 12.99
C THR A 140 9.13 21.23 13.25
N SER A 141 8.70 21.46 14.49
CA SER A 141 8.05 22.72 14.83
C SER A 141 9.07 23.79 15.23
N ALA A 142 8.79 25.03 14.83
CA ALA A 142 9.48 26.23 15.30
C ALA A 142 8.40 27.21 15.77
N GLY A 143 8.32 27.47 17.07
CA GLY A 143 7.31 28.34 17.67
C GLY A 143 5.86 27.80 17.65
N CYS A 144 5.62 26.65 17.02
CA CYS A 144 4.30 26.05 16.92
C CYS A 144 4.07 24.97 18.00
N THR A 145 2.95 25.08 18.73
CA THR A 145 2.53 24.10 19.76
C THR A 145 2.25 22.72 19.16
N SER A 146 1.59 22.66 18.00
CA SER A 146 1.29 21.40 17.32
C SER A 146 1.23 21.57 15.81
N CYS A 147 1.77 20.59 15.09
CA CYS A 147 1.79 20.60 13.63
C CYS A 147 0.95 19.47 13.05
N PHE A 148 0.38 19.70 11.88
CA PHE A 148 -0.43 18.72 11.16
C PHE A 148 0.18 18.42 9.79
N PHE A 149 0.00 17.19 9.33
CA PHE A 149 0.28 16.81 7.95
C PHE A 149 -0.89 17.21 7.05
N ASN A 150 -0.59 17.86 5.94
CA ASN A 150 -1.56 18.15 4.90
C ASN A 150 -1.46 17.10 3.79
N PHE A 151 -2.61 16.69 3.26
CA PHE A 151 -2.71 15.59 2.31
C PHE A 151 -3.26 16.04 0.97
N GLU A 152 -2.71 15.48 -0.09
CA GLU A 152 -3.26 15.51 -1.44
C GLU A 152 -3.26 14.07 -1.99
N ASN A 153 -4.41 13.57 -2.43
CA ASN A 153 -4.58 12.20 -2.94
C ASN A 153 -3.97 11.13 -2.00
N SER A 154 -4.26 11.26 -0.70
CA SER A 154 -3.71 10.41 0.37
C SER A 154 -2.18 10.45 0.56
N ARG A 155 -1.46 11.34 -0.12
CA ARG A 155 -0.01 11.59 0.06
C ARG A 155 0.19 12.85 0.89
N ILE A 156 1.14 12.81 1.81
CA ILE A 156 1.56 14.01 2.56
C ILE A 156 2.31 14.94 1.59
N VAL A 157 1.86 16.18 1.49
CA VAL A 157 2.46 17.17 0.58
C VAL A 157 3.02 18.40 1.29
N SER A 158 2.49 18.73 2.46
CA SER A 158 2.93 19.87 3.25
C SER A 158 2.52 19.72 4.71
N THR A 159 2.75 20.77 5.49
CA THR A 159 2.48 20.84 6.92
C THR A 159 1.77 22.14 7.25
N SER A 160 1.02 22.13 8.35
CA SER A 160 0.37 23.33 8.89
C SER A 160 0.61 23.41 10.40
N CYS A 161 0.64 24.65 10.91
CA CYS A 161 0.71 24.92 12.35
C CYS A 161 -0.71 25.07 12.90
N SER A 162 -0.93 24.68 14.16
CA SER A 162 -2.21 24.89 14.85
C SER A 162 -2.58 26.35 15.05
N GLU A 163 -1.59 27.24 15.11
CA GLU A 163 -1.77 28.66 15.39
C GLU A 163 -0.94 29.51 14.43
N ASN A 164 -1.51 30.59 13.92
CA ASN A 164 -0.84 31.49 12.98
C ASN A 164 -0.12 32.64 13.71
N SER A 165 0.71 32.29 14.69
CA SER A 165 1.54 33.26 15.41
C SER A 165 2.73 33.69 14.54
N PRO A 166 3.12 34.99 14.53
CA PRO A 166 4.25 35.46 13.73
C PRO A 166 5.53 34.65 14.00
N GLY A 167 6.18 34.17 12.93
CA GLY A 167 7.39 33.35 13.01
C GLY A 167 7.16 31.86 13.32
N SER A 168 5.93 31.46 13.67
CA SER A 168 5.60 30.06 13.95
C SER A 168 5.38 29.27 12.66
N HIS A 169 6.08 28.16 12.51
CA HIS A 169 5.96 27.30 11.33
C HIS A 169 6.29 25.84 11.65
N CYS A 170 5.98 24.99 10.69
CA CYS A 170 6.21 23.55 10.77
C CYS A 170 6.94 23.11 9.49
N ASP A 171 8.19 22.70 9.62
CA ASP A 171 8.99 22.26 8.49
C ASP A 171 8.74 20.78 8.20
N LEU A 172 8.51 20.47 6.92
CA LEU A 172 8.42 19.11 6.42
C LEU A 172 9.75 18.69 5.79
N LYS A 173 10.35 17.62 6.29
CA LYS A 173 11.49 16.93 5.67
C LYS A 173 11.05 15.54 5.21
N VAL A 174 11.28 15.21 3.94
CA VAL A 174 11.05 13.87 3.41
C VAL A 174 12.38 13.14 3.24
N VAL A 175 12.51 11.96 3.83
CA VAL A 175 13.67 11.07 3.69
C VAL A 175 13.22 9.85 2.88
N PRO A 176 13.95 9.40 1.86
CA PRO A 176 13.46 8.39 0.90
C PRO A 176 13.31 6.97 1.48
N ALA A 177 13.92 6.68 2.63
CA ALA A 177 13.83 5.40 3.29
C ALA A 177 13.81 5.58 4.82
N ASN A 178 13.35 4.56 5.53
CA ASN A 178 13.35 4.51 6.99
C ASN A 178 14.23 3.35 7.49
N THR A 179 14.81 3.55 8.67
CA THR A 179 15.57 2.51 9.38
C THR A 179 14.86 2.03 10.64
N LEU A 180 13.53 2.22 10.72
CA LEU A 180 12.74 2.03 11.94
C LEU A 180 12.98 0.65 12.57
N PHE A 181 13.08 -0.40 11.75
CA PHE A 181 13.35 -1.78 12.20
C PHE A 181 14.66 -2.38 11.73
N THR A 182 15.52 -1.61 11.06
CA THR A 182 16.82 -2.11 10.62
C THR A 182 17.72 -2.31 11.84
N LYS A 183 18.34 -3.50 11.95
CA LYS A 183 19.41 -3.72 12.93
C LYS A 183 20.60 -2.84 12.51
N ARG A 184 20.92 -1.81 13.30
CA ARG A 184 22.15 -1.04 13.14
C ARG A 184 23.33 -1.84 13.68
#